data_AF-A0A836SK30-F1
#
_entry.id   AF-A0A836SK30-F1
#
_cell.length_a   1.000
_cell.length_b   1.000
_cell.length_c   1.000
_cell.angle_alpha   90.00
_cell.angle_beta   90.00
_cell.angle_gamma   90.00
#
_symmetry.space_group_name_H-M   'P 1'
#
loop_
_entity.id
_entity.type
_entity.pdbx_description
1 polymer ?
#
loop_
_entity_poly.entity_id
_entity_poly.type
_entity_poly.pdbx_seq_one_letter_code
_entity_poly.pdbx_strand_id
1 'polypeptide(L)'
;MRAAKLVATVMYVLCVPAALILLRRRGLECRADRLAVLFLGLAVVGLLTMSCWCMADTAYLVFSLAALACFYPPDRSGAGGGFLGGLFCGLAYLSRAAGLSLAAAVGLHLGMRRRWHLLLWAGAGFMLAAAGWMVRCQVLTGAPDGYLGYVLDRARVEGGAGNPVAYLAARWSSGLPSYLLGLLPRQLFYNLTWGHDLLHLTGLGFLSRPTEVVVGLTVLAGWFICLRHPGPMEFYWPLYWLMVAGLPIPPEQTYYVFPLMIPAAFYLVTALYAAGRRVGLARSRMAMVVMLTGLYALGTATAAGAIHLMKESGRRHLGPWDPARYASYGDPYMQAWARYVEACLWIGSNSPPGALIACRKPQHAYVFSGRKGWRYDIPRQVGSPTPWEAIGKMARRRRVYLVEDAFHLGGDTLSYAENYCTAMLPTLQRLSGSLTCEYATRSPVTRVWRAGPLLAR
;
A
#
# COMPACT_ATOMS: atom_id res chain seq x y z
N MET A 1 6.52 -13.80 13.91
CA MET A 1 5.41 -12.90 13.53
C MET A 1 5.03 -11.86 14.58
N ARG A 2 4.89 -12.19 15.88
CA ARG A 2 4.55 -11.19 16.92
C ARG A 2 5.44 -9.94 16.84
N ALA A 3 6.74 -10.14 16.63
CA ALA A 3 7.70 -9.05 16.39
C ALA A 3 7.35 -8.18 15.15
N ALA A 4 6.94 -8.78 14.03
CA ALA A 4 6.60 -8.02 12.82
C ALA A 4 5.33 -7.16 13.00
N LYS A 5 4.31 -7.69 13.70
CA LYS A 5 3.13 -6.91 14.07
C LYS A 5 3.50 -5.78 15.03
N LEU A 6 4.31 -6.08 16.05
CA LEU A 6 4.80 -5.08 16.99
C LEU A 6 5.55 -3.96 16.26
N VAL A 7 6.42 -4.29 15.31
CA VAL A 7 7.13 -3.31 14.49
C VAL A 7 6.13 -2.45 13.69
N ALA A 8 5.15 -3.05 13.02
CA ALA A 8 4.14 -2.28 12.27
C ALA A 8 3.34 -1.32 13.18
N THR A 9 2.98 -1.76 14.39
CA THR A 9 2.29 -0.94 15.39
C THR A 9 3.19 0.18 15.93
N VAL A 10 4.45 -0.11 16.25
CA VAL A 10 5.43 0.89 16.71
C VAL A 10 5.64 1.94 15.61
N MET A 11 5.80 1.53 14.35
CA MET A 11 5.94 2.47 13.22
C MET A 11 4.71 3.37 13.07
N TYR A 12 3.50 2.81 13.24
CA TYR A 12 2.28 3.62 13.24
C TYR A 12 2.23 4.61 14.41
N VAL A 13 2.59 4.19 15.63
CA VAL A 13 2.68 5.10 16.79
C VAL A 13 3.69 6.21 16.53
N LEU A 14 4.83 5.91 15.91
CA LEU A 14 5.85 6.90 15.53
C LEU A 14 5.38 7.88 14.44
N CYS A 15 4.32 7.57 13.69
CA CYS A 15 3.70 8.54 12.77
C CYS A 15 3.13 9.75 13.52
N VAL A 16 2.67 9.57 14.76
CA VAL A 16 2.09 10.66 15.58
C VAL A 16 3.11 11.77 15.86
N PRO A 17 4.27 11.52 16.50
CA PRO A 17 5.26 12.57 16.72
C PRO A 17 5.82 13.11 15.40
N ALA A 18 6.05 12.26 14.38
CA ALA A 18 6.53 12.73 13.08
C ALA A 18 5.54 13.72 12.42
N ALA A 19 4.25 13.40 12.42
CA ALA A 19 3.19 14.28 11.93
C ALA A 19 3.10 15.57 12.77
N LEU A 20 3.14 15.49 14.11
CA LEU A 20 3.09 16.67 14.96
C LEU A 20 4.27 17.63 14.73
N ILE A 21 5.48 17.07 14.56
CA ILE A 21 6.68 17.85 14.24
C ILE A 21 6.52 18.53 12.88
N LEU A 22 6.07 17.78 11.85
CA LEU A 22 5.79 18.31 10.52
C LEU A 22 4.76 19.46 10.56
N LEU A 23 3.61 19.24 11.20
CA LEU A 23 2.52 20.22 11.26
C LEU A 23 2.93 21.49 12.01
N ARG A 24 3.68 21.37 13.11
CA ARG A 24 4.27 22.53 13.81
C ARG A 24 5.21 23.31 12.91
N ARG A 25 6.09 22.62 12.17
CA ARG A 25 7.05 23.24 11.24
C ARG A 25 6.36 23.87 10.02
N ARG A 26 5.15 23.43 9.67
CA ARG A 26 4.28 24.06 8.64
C ARG A 26 3.52 25.30 9.15
N GLY A 27 3.65 25.67 10.43
CA GLY A 27 2.99 26.85 10.98
C GLY A 27 1.58 26.63 11.52
N LEU A 28 1.13 25.38 11.69
CA LEU A 28 -0.08 25.10 12.47
C LEU A 28 0.22 25.26 13.96
N GLU A 29 0.04 26.48 14.48
CA GLU A 29 0.34 26.82 15.88
C GLU A 29 -0.77 26.39 16.86
N CYS A 30 -2.02 26.44 16.42
CA CYS A 30 -3.17 26.05 17.23
C CYS A 30 -3.14 24.54 17.52
N ARG A 31 -3.35 24.18 18.81
CA ARG A 31 -3.38 22.77 19.24
C ARG A 31 -4.56 22.02 18.63
N ALA A 32 -5.75 22.63 18.58
CA ALA A 32 -6.95 22.02 18.02
C ALA A 32 -6.75 21.65 16.55
N ASP A 33 -6.21 22.55 15.74
CA ASP A 33 -5.99 22.33 14.31
C ASP A 33 -5.01 21.17 14.07
N ARG A 34 -3.94 21.08 14.87
CA ARG A 34 -2.99 19.95 14.78
C ARG A 34 -3.64 18.62 15.16
N LEU A 35 -4.45 18.59 16.22
CA LEU A 35 -5.15 17.38 16.64
C LEU A 35 -6.19 16.97 15.59
N ALA A 36 -6.90 17.92 15.01
CA ALA A 36 -7.86 17.65 13.94
C ALA A 36 -7.18 17.04 12.71
N VAL A 37 -6.08 17.63 12.23
CA VAL A 37 -5.31 17.07 11.10
C VAL A 37 -4.76 15.70 11.45
N LEU A 38 -4.30 15.49 12.69
CA LEU A 38 -3.81 14.20 13.15
C LEU A 38 -4.92 13.13 13.16
N PHE A 39 -6.11 13.46 13.67
CA PHE A 39 -7.24 12.52 13.67
C PHE A 39 -7.73 12.25 12.26
N LEU A 40 -7.89 13.27 11.41
CA LEU A 40 -8.28 13.09 10.01
C LEU A 40 -7.25 12.31 9.20
N GLY A 41 -5.96 12.49 9.47
CA GLY A 41 -4.90 11.89 8.69
C GLY A 41 -4.40 10.54 9.20
N LEU A 42 -4.45 10.28 10.51
CA LEU A 42 -3.96 9.02 11.12
C LEU A 42 -5.09 8.12 11.62
N ALA A 43 -6.21 8.66 12.11
CA ALA A 43 -7.35 7.86 12.57
C ALA A 43 -8.29 7.46 11.43
N VAL A 44 -7.72 7.24 10.24
CA VAL A 44 -8.44 6.67 9.10
C VAL A 44 -8.58 5.17 9.31
N VAL A 45 -9.82 4.65 9.23
CA VAL A 45 -10.14 3.23 9.45
C VAL A 45 -9.23 2.31 8.65
N GLY A 46 -8.99 2.63 7.38
CA GLY A 46 -8.10 1.89 6.51
C GLY A 46 -6.67 1.82 7.05
N LEU A 47 -6.07 2.96 7.43
CA LEU A 47 -4.70 3.01 7.94
C LEU A 47 -4.55 2.28 9.29
N LEU A 48 -5.53 2.38 10.19
CA LEU A 48 -5.56 1.62 11.44
C LEU A 48 -5.69 0.11 11.22
N THR A 49 -6.48 -0.29 10.23
CA THR A 49 -6.56 -1.70 9.83
C THR A 49 -5.21 -2.19 9.32
N MET A 50 -4.52 -1.35 8.55
CA MET A 50 -3.23 -1.66 7.94
C MET A 50 -2.10 -1.72 8.98
N SER A 51 -2.19 -0.94 10.08
CA SER A 51 -1.22 -1.01 11.18
C SER A 51 -1.34 -2.28 12.03
N CYS A 52 -2.51 -2.94 11.99
CA CYS A 52 -2.71 -4.26 12.57
C CYS A 52 -2.16 -5.40 11.69
N TRP A 53 -1.84 -5.10 10.43
CA TRP A 53 -1.31 -6.04 9.45
C TRP A 53 0.20 -5.85 9.30
N CYS A 54 0.92 -6.90 8.88
CA CYS A 54 2.36 -6.81 8.63
C CYS A 54 2.63 -6.20 7.25
N MET A 55 2.35 -4.90 7.09
CA MET A 55 2.53 -4.20 5.82
C MET A 55 3.56 -3.07 5.92
N ALA A 56 4.18 -2.76 4.77
CA ALA A 56 5.19 -1.73 4.67
C ALA A 56 4.62 -0.30 4.72
N ASP A 57 3.30 -0.14 4.67
CA ASP A 57 2.62 1.17 4.62
C ASP A 57 2.87 2.03 5.85
N THR A 58 2.92 1.45 7.05
CA THR A 58 3.19 2.24 8.28
C THR A 58 4.64 2.68 8.36
N ALA A 59 5.58 1.82 7.96
CA ALA A 59 6.99 2.16 7.81
C ALA A 59 7.19 3.26 6.77
N TYR A 60 6.55 3.11 5.60
CA TYR A 60 6.58 4.11 4.54
C TYR A 60 6.02 5.46 5.01
N LEU A 61 4.89 5.47 5.72
CA LEU A 61 4.26 6.68 6.22
C LEU A 61 5.15 7.39 7.24
N VAL A 62 5.69 6.69 8.25
CA VAL A 62 6.56 7.33 9.25
C VAL A 62 7.82 7.91 8.62
N PHE A 63 8.48 7.18 7.71
CA PHE A 63 9.66 7.68 7.02
C PHE A 63 9.34 8.87 6.12
N SER A 64 8.18 8.85 5.45
CA SER A 64 7.73 9.98 4.62
C SER A 64 7.48 11.23 5.46
N LEU A 65 6.79 11.09 6.60
CA LEU A 65 6.53 12.20 7.52
C LEU A 65 7.82 12.73 8.14
N ALA A 66 8.73 11.84 8.54
CA ALA A 66 10.03 12.22 9.10
C ALA A 66 10.91 12.95 8.08
N ALA A 67 10.97 12.47 6.83
CA ALA A 67 11.67 13.14 5.74
C ALA A 67 11.09 14.54 5.48
N LEU A 68 9.77 14.65 5.33
CA LEU A 68 9.11 15.96 5.14
C LEU A 68 9.40 16.88 6.33
N ALA A 69 9.32 16.37 7.57
CA ALA A 69 9.63 17.14 8.76
C ALA A 69 11.06 17.70 8.73
N CYS A 70 12.05 16.92 8.29
CA CYS A 70 13.44 17.37 8.16
C CYS A 70 13.61 18.57 7.23
N PHE A 71 12.77 18.72 6.20
CA PHE A 71 12.87 19.80 5.21
C PHE A 71 11.91 20.99 5.46
N TYR A 72 11.15 20.98 6.55
CA TYR A 72 10.36 22.15 7.00
C TYR A 72 10.88 22.72 8.34
N PRO A 73 10.91 24.06 8.52
CA PRO A 73 11.02 25.05 7.45
C PRO A 73 12.39 24.89 6.76
N PRO A 74 12.48 25.16 5.45
CA PRO A 74 13.70 24.95 4.69
C PRO A 74 14.89 25.69 5.30
N ASP A 75 14.69 26.91 5.79
CA ASP A 75 15.71 27.82 6.34
C ASP A 75 16.47 27.30 7.56
N ARG A 76 15.96 26.28 8.26
CA ARG A 76 16.59 25.75 9.49
C ARG A 76 17.35 24.45 9.28
N SER A 77 17.37 23.93 8.06
CA SER A 77 18.01 22.63 7.78
C SER A 77 19.49 22.84 7.49
N GLY A 78 20.35 22.41 8.42
CA GLY A 78 21.79 22.27 8.15
C GLY A 78 22.13 20.97 7.43
N ALA A 79 23.42 20.71 7.20
CA ALA A 79 23.94 19.48 6.58
C ALA A 79 23.35 18.20 7.21
N GLY A 80 23.35 18.10 8.54
CA GLY A 80 22.80 16.96 9.26
C GLY A 80 21.29 16.77 9.04
N GLY A 81 20.53 17.87 8.93
CA GLY A 81 19.10 17.82 8.62
C GLY A 81 18.84 17.35 7.18
N GLY A 82 19.63 17.84 6.23
CA GLY A 82 19.60 17.37 4.84
C GLY A 82 19.93 15.89 4.72
N PHE A 83 21.02 15.44 5.37
CA PHE A 83 21.43 14.04 5.40
C PHE A 83 20.37 13.12 6.03
N LEU A 84 19.86 13.48 7.20
CA LEU A 84 18.83 12.69 7.88
C LEU A 84 17.53 12.64 7.06
N GLY A 85 17.12 13.76 6.46
CA GLY A 85 15.96 13.80 5.57
C GLY A 85 16.15 12.91 4.33
N GLY A 86 17.34 12.92 3.74
CA GLY A 86 17.74 12.03 2.66
C GLY A 86 17.71 10.54 3.05
N LEU A 87 18.22 10.22 4.23
CA LEU A 87 18.19 8.87 4.80
C LEU A 87 16.75 8.36 4.93
N PHE A 88 15.84 9.20 5.46
CA PHE A 88 14.42 8.85 5.53
C PHE A 88 13.76 8.71 4.16
N CYS A 89 14.12 9.51 3.16
CA CYS A 89 13.68 9.29 1.78
C CYS A 89 14.13 7.92 1.25
N GLY A 90 15.38 7.51 1.54
CA GLY A 90 15.90 6.20 1.16
C GLY A 90 15.17 5.05 1.86
N LEU A 91 14.92 5.17 3.17
CA LEU A 91 14.13 4.20 3.93
C LEU A 91 12.66 4.12 3.46
N ALA A 92 12.07 5.25 3.08
CA ALA A 92 10.75 5.28 2.45
C ALA A 92 10.77 4.53 1.12
N TYR A 93 11.76 4.78 0.25
CA TYR A 93 11.94 4.05 -1.02
C TYR A 93 12.11 2.53 -0.81
N LEU A 94 12.90 2.11 0.18
CA LEU A 94 13.07 0.70 0.51
C LEU A 94 11.80 0.05 1.07
N SER A 95 10.96 0.84 1.77
CA SER A 95 9.66 0.37 2.26
C SER A 95 8.67 0.22 1.11
N ARG A 96 8.61 1.22 0.21
CA ARG A 96 7.82 1.21 -1.02
C ARG A 96 8.52 2.02 -2.09
N ALA A 97 8.59 1.48 -3.31
CA ALA A 97 9.15 2.22 -4.45
C ALA A 97 8.50 3.59 -4.66
N ALA A 98 7.23 3.76 -4.23
CA ALA A 98 6.52 5.04 -4.18
C ALA A 98 7.31 6.18 -3.51
N GLY A 99 8.24 5.87 -2.60
CA GLY A 99 9.14 6.84 -1.97
C GLY A 99 10.06 7.58 -2.92
N LEU A 100 10.21 7.12 -4.17
CA LEU A 100 10.92 7.87 -5.19
C LEU A 100 10.23 9.22 -5.48
N SER A 101 8.90 9.28 -5.41
CA SER A 101 8.15 10.54 -5.55
C SER A 101 8.49 11.56 -4.46
N LEU A 102 8.76 11.08 -3.23
CA LEU A 102 9.19 11.90 -2.12
C LEU A 102 10.63 12.42 -2.31
N ALA A 103 11.55 11.54 -2.72
CA ALA A 103 12.92 11.94 -3.03
C ALA A 103 12.96 12.99 -4.16
N ALA A 104 12.18 12.77 -5.22
CA ALA A 104 12.02 13.73 -6.32
C ALA A 104 11.43 15.06 -5.85
N ALA A 105 10.40 15.04 -5.00
CA ALA A 105 9.80 16.24 -4.44
C ALA A 105 10.78 17.08 -3.60
N VAL A 106 11.58 16.41 -2.75
CA VAL A 106 12.66 17.06 -1.98
C VAL A 106 13.71 17.63 -2.92
N GLY A 107 14.12 16.87 -3.94
CA GLY A 107 15.10 17.29 -4.94
C GLY A 107 14.66 18.54 -5.70
N LEU A 108 13.42 18.55 -6.22
CA LEU A 108 12.83 19.70 -6.90
C LEU A 108 12.75 20.91 -5.97
N HIS A 109 12.27 20.73 -4.74
CA HIS A 109 12.16 21.81 -3.78
C HIS A 109 13.53 22.46 -3.48
N LEU A 110 14.55 21.66 -3.16
CA LEU A 110 15.89 22.16 -2.86
C LEU A 110 16.57 22.77 -4.09
N GLY A 111 16.40 22.17 -5.27
CA GLY A 111 16.91 22.68 -6.54
C GLY A 111 16.32 24.03 -6.91
N MET A 112 14.99 24.18 -6.82
CA MET A 112 14.30 25.45 -7.08
C MET A 112 14.72 26.55 -6.08
N ARG A 113 15.00 26.17 -4.83
CA ARG A 113 15.54 27.08 -3.80
C ARG A 113 17.05 27.27 -3.89
N ARG A 114 17.72 26.71 -4.91
CA ARG A 114 19.18 26.76 -5.14
C ARG A 114 20.01 26.29 -3.93
N ARG A 115 19.49 25.33 -3.16
CA ARG A 115 20.15 24.78 -1.96
C ARG A 115 20.94 23.52 -2.29
N TRP A 116 21.91 23.67 -3.19
CA TRP A 116 22.71 22.56 -3.70
C TRP A 116 23.45 21.79 -2.60
N HIS A 117 23.95 22.48 -1.57
CA HIS A 117 24.60 21.83 -0.44
C HIS A 117 23.67 20.87 0.31
N LEU A 118 22.42 21.26 0.58
CA LEU A 118 21.43 20.37 1.20
C LEU A 118 21.01 19.24 0.27
N LEU A 119 20.93 19.52 -1.04
CA LEU A 119 20.63 18.50 -2.04
C LEU A 119 21.71 17.41 -2.06
N LEU A 120 22.99 17.79 -1.98
CA LEU A 120 24.11 16.85 -1.88
C LEU A 120 24.01 16.00 -0.61
N TRP A 121 23.76 16.61 0.55
CA TRP A 121 23.61 15.87 1.81
C TRP A 121 22.39 14.94 1.78
N ALA A 122 21.26 15.40 1.24
CA ALA A 122 20.07 14.57 1.06
C ALA A 122 20.35 13.40 0.10
N GLY A 123 21.08 13.65 -0.99
CA GLY A 123 21.54 12.60 -1.90
C GLY A 123 22.43 11.58 -1.19
N ALA A 124 23.40 12.03 -0.40
CA ALA A 124 24.29 11.15 0.37
C ALA A 124 23.52 10.27 1.37
N GLY A 125 22.58 10.87 2.12
CA GLY A 125 21.74 10.11 3.06
C GLY A 125 20.85 9.08 2.34
N PHE A 126 20.25 9.46 1.21
CA PHE A 126 19.46 8.55 0.38
C PHE A 126 20.29 7.36 -0.11
N MET A 127 21.47 7.64 -0.66
CA MET A 127 22.37 6.62 -1.19
C MET A 127 22.86 5.70 -0.09
N LEU A 128 23.15 6.21 1.11
CA LEU A 128 23.55 5.36 2.24
C LEU A 128 22.48 4.31 2.58
N ALA A 129 21.21 4.71 2.58
CA ALA A 129 20.11 3.76 2.82
C ALA A 129 19.91 2.80 1.64
N ALA A 130 19.84 3.32 0.40
CA ALA A 130 19.34 2.56 -0.75
C ALA A 130 20.41 1.81 -1.56
N ALA A 131 21.67 2.25 -1.56
CA ALA A 131 22.69 1.76 -2.49
C ALA A 131 22.94 0.25 -2.36
N GLY A 132 23.07 -0.27 -1.14
CA GLY A 132 23.31 -1.70 -0.92
C GLY A 132 22.21 -2.59 -1.50
N TRP A 133 20.95 -2.15 -1.39
CA TRP A 133 19.82 -2.85 -2.00
C TRP A 133 19.81 -2.73 -3.53
N MET A 134 20.10 -1.54 -4.07
CA MET A 134 20.16 -1.33 -5.52
C MET A 134 21.26 -2.19 -6.17
N VAL A 135 22.46 -2.22 -5.57
CA VAL A 135 23.57 -3.08 -6.01
C VAL A 135 23.16 -4.54 -5.93
N ARG A 136 22.55 -4.97 -4.82
CA ARG A 136 22.06 -6.35 -4.67
C ARG A 136 21.08 -6.74 -5.77
N CYS A 137 20.10 -5.89 -6.07
CA CYS A 137 19.12 -6.15 -7.12
C CYS A 137 19.81 -6.29 -8.49
N GLN A 138 20.70 -5.36 -8.81
CA GLN A 138 21.42 -5.35 -10.08
C GLN A 138 22.31 -6.60 -10.24
N VAL A 139 23.07 -6.97 -9.20
CA VAL A 139 24.00 -8.11 -9.22
C VAL A 139 23.28 -9.46 -9.17
N LEU A 140 22.31 -9.65 -8.27
CA LEU A 140 21.74 -10.99 -8.01
C LEU A 140 20.61 -11.37 -8.96
N THR A 141 19.83 -10.41 -9.42
CA THR A 141 18.59 -10.72 -10.15
C THR A 141 18.69 -10.46 -11.64
N GLY A 142 19.70 -9.68 -12.08
CA GLY A 142 19.77 -9.16 -13.46
C GLY A 142 18.50 -8.41 -13.86
N ALA A 143 17.61 -8.12 -12.91
CA ALA A 143 16.30 -7.53 -13.13
C ALA A 143 16.45 -6.02 -12.95
N PRO A 144 16.29 -5.23 -14.02
CA PRO A 144 16.19 -3.79 -13.91
C PRO A 144 14.82 -3.35 -13.37
N ASP A 145 13.94 -4.27 -12.96
CA ASP A 145 12.52 -3.98 -12.77
C ASP A 145 12.26 -3.34 -11.39
N GLY A 146 12.90 -2.21 -11.16
CA GLY A 146 12.31 -1.14 -10.39
C GLY A 146 10.93 -0.79 -10.96
N TYR A 147 10.14 -0.09 -10.15
CA TYR A 147 8.77 0.34 -10.47
C TYR A 147 8.51 0.74 -11.92
N LEU A 148 9.45 1.50 -12.51
CA LEU A 148 9.35 1.98 -13.89
C LEU A 148 9.43 0.86 -14.93
N GLY A 149 10.30 -0.13 -14.76
CA GLY A 149 10.41 -1.28 -15.66
C GLY A 149 9.11 -2.07 -15.72
N TYR A 150 8.49 -2.32 -14.56
CA TYR A 150 7.19 -2.97 -14.47
C TYR A 150 6.08 -2.17 -15.18
N VAL A 151 6.02 -0.85 -14.95
CA VAL A 151 5.03 0.02 -15.60
C VAL A 151 5.25 0.09 -17.12
N LEU A 152 6.49 0.16 -17.59
CA LEU A 152 6.82 0.19 -19.01
C LEU A 152 6.52 -1.14 -19.71
N ASP A 153 6.85 -2.27 -19.08
CA ASP A 153 6.50 -3.59 -19.59
C ASP A 153 4.98 -3.76 -19.69
N ARG A 154 4.23 -3.26 -18.71
CA ARG A 154 2.77 -3.26 -18.75
C ARG A 154 2.20 -2.31 -19.80
N ALA A 155 2.75 -1.12 -19.94
CA ALA A 155 2.38 -0.18 -21.00
C ALA A 155 2.56 -0.81 -22.39
N ARG A 156 3.58 -1.65 -22.59
CA ARG A 156 3.80 -2.39 -23.84
C ARG A 156 2.75 -3.49 -24.06
N VAL A 157 2.38 -4.23 -23.01
CA VAL A 157 1.43 -5.34 -23.07
C VAL A 157 -0.01 -4.84 -23.25
N GLU A 158 -0.44 -3.85 -22.46
CA GLU A 158 -1.82 -3.37 -22.42
C GLU A 158 -2.09 -2.26 -23.45
N GLY A 159 -1.09 -1.43 -23.76
CA GLY A 159 -1.24 -0.28 -24.64
C GLY A 159 -1.15 -0.57 -26.13
N GLY A 160 -1.00 -1.84 -26.54
CA GLY A 160 -0.80 -2.23 -27.93
C GLY A 160 0.44 -1.56 -28.52
N ALA A 161 1.63 -2.07 -28.15
CA ALA A 161 2.92 -1.77 -28.77
C ALA A 161 3.11 -0.32 -29.31
N GLY A 162 3.53 0.62 -28.46
CA GLY A 162 4.26 1.77 -28.99
C GLY A 162 4.60 2.89 -28.02
N ASN A 163 3.63 3.39 -27.25
CA ASN A 163 3.82 4.68 -26.57
C ASN A 163 3.50 4.62 -25.06
N PRO A 164 4.52 4.43 -24.20
CA PRO A 164 4.36 4.48 -22.76
C PRO A 164 3.78 5.80 -22.24
N VAL A 165 4.00 6.91 -22.94
CA VAL A 165 3.44 8.22 -22.56
C VAL A 165 1.93 8.24 -22.78
N ALA A 166 1.45 7.73 -23.91
CA ALA A 166 0.01 7.63 -24.18
C ALA A 166 -0.70 6.72 -23.18
N TYR A 167 -0.07 5.57 -22.84
CA TYR A 167 -0.56 4.69 -21.78
C TYR A 167 -0.66 5.43 -20.44
N LEU A 168 0.42 6.07 -19.99
CA LEU A 168 0.44 6.82 -18.74
C LEU A 168 -0.59 7.95 -18.73
N ALA A 169 -0.73 8.69 -19.83
CA ALA A 169 -1.73 9.75 -19.96
C ALA A 169 -3.16 9.21 -19.82
N ALA A 170 -3.48 8.08 -20.45
CA ALA A 170 -4.78 7.43 -20.32
C ALA A 170 -5.04 6.90 -18.90
N ARG A 171 -4.00 6.36 -18.23
CA ARG A 171 -4.10 5.92 -16.84
C ARG A 171 -4.25 7.09 -15.87
N TRP A 172 -3.55 8.20 -16.10
CA TRP A 172 -3.68 9.41 -15.29
C TRP A 172 -5.05 10.07 -15.47
N SER A 173 -5.56 10.17 -16.70
CA SER A 173 -6.85 10.80 -16.96
C SER A 173 -8.02 10.04 -16.34
N SER A 174 -7.97 8.71 -16.35
CA SER A 174 -8.99 7.85 -15.74
C SER A 174 -8.78 7.63 -14.23
N GLY A 175 -7.53 7.51 -13.80
CA GLY A 175 -7.16 7.19 -12.42
C GLY A 175 -7.21 8.39 -11.48
N LEU A 176 -6.65 9.54 -11.86
CA LEU A 176 -6.55 10.70 -10.96
C LEU A 176 -7.91 11.19 -10.45
N PRO A 177 -8.97 11.32 -11.27
CA PRO A 177 -10.29 11.70 -10.75
C PRO A 177 -10.85 10.68 -9.76
N SER A 178 -10.69 9.39 -10.05
CA SER A 178 -11.15 8.30 -9.17
C SER A 178 -10.44 8.34 -7.81
N TYR A 179 -9.14 8.62 -7.83
CA TYR A 179 -8.32 8.77 -6.64
C TYR A 179 -8.65 10.04 -5.83
N LEU A 180 -8.67 11.20 -6.48
CA LEU A 180 -8.81 12.51 -5.83
C LEU A 180 -10.25 12.83 -5.41
N LEU A 181 -11.24 12.40 -6.20
CA LEU A 181 -12.65 12.74 -6.02
C LEU A 181 -13.52 11.55 -5.60
N GLY A 182 -12.91 10.38 -5.37
CA GLY A 182 -13.59 9.19 -4.86
C GLY A 182 -12.83 8.60 -3.69
N LEU A 183 -11.68 7.96 -3.96
CA LEU A 183 -10.98 7.18 -2.95
C LEU A 183 -10.45 8.03 -1.78
N LEU A 184 -9.82 9.16 -2.06
CA LEU A 184 -9.28 10.05 -1.04
C LEU A 184 -10.38 10.56 -0.07
N PRO A 185 -11.49 11.16 -0.56
CA PRO A 185 -12.63 11.50 0.28
C PRO A 185 -13.17 10.32 1.09
N ARG A 186 -13.27 9.14 0.47
CA ARG A 186 -13.69 7.91 1.16
C ARG A 186 -12.82 7.52 2.32
N GLN A 187 -11.52 7.71 2.22
CA GLN A 187 -10.63 7.42 3.34
C GLN A 187 -10.71 8.49 4.44
N LEU A 188 -10.86 9.77 4.09
CA LEU A 188 -11.03 10.83 5.10
C LEU A 188 -12.36 10.72 5.86
N PHE A 189 -13.42 10.22 5.20
CA PHE A 189 -14.77 10.15 5.74
C PHE A 189 -15.41 8.77 5.51
N TYR A 190 -14.76 7.73 6.04
CA TYR A 190 -15.09 6.31 5.80
C TYR A 190 -16.58 5.94 5.96
N ASN A 191 -17.26 6.44 6.99
CA ASN A 191 -18.68 6.10 7.25
C ASN A 191 -19.71 6.99 6.52
N LEU A 192 -19.27 8.03 5.79
CA LEU A 192 -20.14 8.91 5.00
C LEU A 192 -20.19 8.53 3.51
N THR A 193 -19.29 7.65 3.04
CA THR A 193 -19.02 7.47 1.60
C THR A 193 -18.65 6.03 1.15
N TRP A 194 -18.62 5.04 2.05
CA TRP A 194 -18.49 3.61 1.74
C TRP A 194 -19.82 2.83 1.83
N GLY A 195 -20.25 2.14 0.76
CA GLY A 195 -21.57 1.52 0.46
C GLY A 195 -22.43 0.76 1.51
N HIS A 196 -22.08 0.75 2.79
CA HIS A 196 -22.96 0.46 3.94
C HIS A 196 -23.10 1.70 4.88
N ASP A 197 -23.01 2.91 4.31
CA ASP A 197 -22.86 4.19 5.02
C ASP A 197 -24.01 4.62 5.91
N LEU A 198 -23.71 5.55 6.83
CA LEU A 198 -24.69 6.36 7.54
C LEU A 198 -25.69 7.03 6.58
N LEU A 199 -25.22 7.55 5.43
CA LEU A 199 -26.10 8.14 4.42
C LEU A 199 -27.03 7.10 3.78
N HIS A 200 -26.54 5.89 3.52
CA HIS A 200 -27.39 4.81 3.02
C HIS A 200 -28.41 4.35 4.10
N LEU A 201 -27.99 4.28 5.36
CA LEU A 201 -28.87 3.94 6.49
C LEU A 201 -29.97 4.98 6.74
N THR A 202 -29.72 6.26 6.42
CA THR A 202 -30.71 7.33 6.55
C THR A 202 -31.51 7.59 5.27
N GLY A 203 -31.35 6.76 4.23
CA GLY A 203 -32.02 6.94 2.93
C GLY A 203 -31.43 8.07 2.07
N LEU A 204 -30.35 8.71 2.50
CA LEU A 204 -29.63 9.79 1.83
C LEU A 204 -28.44 9.30 0.99
N GLY A 205 -28.40 8.02 0.63
CA GLY A 205 -27.26 7.41 -0.08
C GLY A 205 -26.88 8.12 -1.39
N PHE A 206 -27.83 8.79 -2.04
CA PHE A 206 -27.59 9.59 -3.25
C PHE A 206 -26.65 10.80 -3.02
N LEU A 207 -26.47 11.25 -1.77
CA LEU A 207 -25.57 12.34 -1.41
C LEU A 207 -24.11 11.91 -1.21
N SER A 208 -23.82 10.60 -1.16
CA SER A 208 -22.46 10.08 -0.96
C SER A 208 -21.49 10.61 -2.02
N ARG A 209 -21.84 10.43 -3.31
CA ARG A 209 -20.98 10.83 -4.43
C ARG A 209 -20.78 12.35 -4.54
N PRO A 210 -21.83 13.21 -4.44
CA PRO A 210 -21.63 14.65 -4.33
C PRO A 210 -20.73 15.05 -3.16
N THR A 211 -20.88 14.41 -2.00
CA THR A 211 -20.05 14.69 -0.81
C THR A 211 -18.59 14.34 -1.06
N GLU A 212 -18.30 13.19 -1.69
CA GLU A 212 -16.94 12.81 -2.09
C GLU A 212 -16.30 13.88 -2.99
N VAL A 213 -17.03 14.31 -4.03
CA VAL A 213 -16.55 15.34 -4.97
C VAL A 213 -16.28 16.66 -4.24
N VAL A 214 -17.19 17.12 -3.37
CA VAL A 214 -17.01 18.36 -2.60
C VAL A 214 -15.78 18.28 -1.69
N VAL A 215 -15.59 17.18 -0.97
CA VAL A 215 -14.41 16.97 -0.12
C VAL A 215 -13.13 16.97 -0.96
N GLY A 216 -13.12 16.24 -2.08
CA GLY A 216 -11.96 16.16 -2.98
C GLY A 216 -11.59 17.52 -3.56
N LEU A 217 -12.57 18.29 -4.04
CA LEU A 217 -12.36 19.66 -4.53
C LEU A 217 -11.88 20.60 -3.41
N THR A 218 -12.36 20.43 -2.18
CA THR A 218 -11.92 21.23 -1.04
C THR A 218 -10.45 20.95 -0.70
N VAL A 219 -10.03 19.68 -0.72
CA VAL A 219 -8.62 19.30 -0.55
C VAL A 219 -7.76 19.92 -1.65
N LEU A 220 -8.19 19.83 -2.91
CA LEU A 220 -7.47 20.43 -4.04
C LEU A 220 -7.35 21.95 -3.90
N ALA A 221 -8.43 22.63 -3.51
CA ALA A 221 -8.41 24.07 -3.25
C ALA A 221 -7.38 24.43 -2.15
N GLY A 222 -7.30 23.62 -1.10
CA GLY A 222 -6.30 23.77 -0.04
C GLY A 222 -4.87 23.64 -0.55
N TRP A 223 -4.60 22.63 -1.38
CA TRP A 223 -3.30 22.45 -2.02
C TRP A 223 -2.94 23.66 -2.91
N PHE A 224 -3.88 24.14 -3.75
CA PHE A 224 -3.67 25.33 -4.58
C PHE A 224 -3.36 26.58 -3.76
N ILE A 225 -4.02 26.78 -2.62
CA ILE A 225 -3.72 27.89 -1.70
C ILE A 225 -2.26 27.80 -1.20
N CYS A 226 -1.79 26.59 -0.90
CA CYS A 226 -0.42 26.35 -0.43
C CYS A 226 0.65 26.54 -1.51
N LEU A 227 0.31 26.49 -2.81
CA LEU A 227 1.27 26.70 -3.91
C LEU A 227 1.87 28.11 -3.96
N ARG A 228 1.33 29.08 -3.21
CA ARG A 228 1.95 30.40 -3.04
C ARG A 228 3.30 30.33 -2.34
N HIS A 229 3.49 29.34 -1.47
CA HIS A 229 4.73 29.09 -0.75
C HIS A 229 5.03 27.59 -0.76
N PRO A 230 5.39 27.03 -1.93
CA PRO A 230 5.50 25.59 -2.10
C PRO A 230 6.71 25.07 -1.32
N GLY A 231 6.46 24.06 -0.50
CA GLY A 231 7.48 23.23 0.12
C GLY A 231 7.52 21.82 -0.49
N PRO A 232 8.33 20.92 0.07
CA PRO A 232 8.45 19.55 -0.46
C PRO A 232 7.13 18.77 -0.42
N MET A 233 6.22 19.04 0.52
CA MET A 233 4.90 18.38 0.59
C MET A 233 4.01 18.74 -0.61
N GLU A 234 4.10 19.98 -1.09
CA GLU A 234 3.32 20.47 -2.24
C GLU A 234 3.79 19.84 -3.55
N PHE A 235 5.09 19.51 -3.68
CA PHE A 235 5.62 18.74 -4.81
C PHE A 235 5.40 17.24 -4.66
N TYR A 236 5.47 16.70 -3.44
CA TYR A 236 5.24 15.29 -3.14
C TYR A 236 3.83 14.86 -3.51
N TRP A 237 2.84 15.69 -3.21
CA TRP A 237 1.43 15.42 -3.49
C TRP A 237 1.15 15.03 -4.96
N PRO A 238 1.42 15.87 -5.97
CA PRO A 238 1.17 15.51 -7.37
C PRO A 238 2.10 14.38 -7.86
N LEU A 239 3.38 14.36 -7.46
CA LEU A 239 4.31 13.32 -7.90
C LEU A 239 3.91 11.92 -7.40
N TYR A 240 3.43 11.82 -6.16
CA TYR A 240 2.93 10.57 -5.61
C TYR A 240 1.67 10.11 -6.34
N TRP A 241 0.76 11.05 -6.63
CA TRP A 241 -0.46 10.74 -7.38
C TRP A 241 -0.18 10.28 -8.80
N LEU A 242 0.72 10.95 -9.53
CA LEU A 242 1.14 10.52 -10.87
C LEU A 242 1.78 9.13 -10.81
N MET A 243 2.59 8.87 -9.79
CA MET A 243 3.17 7.56 -9.59
C MET A 243 2.07 6.50 -9.43
N VAL A 244 1.22 6.61 -8.40
CA VAL A 244 0.18 5.63 -8.10
C VAL A 244 -0.84 5.49 -9.23
N ALA A 245 -1.27 6.58 -9.85
CA ALA A 245 -2.20 6.54 -10.98
C ALA A 245 -1.58 5.92 -12.24
N GLY A 246 -0.25 5.93 -12.37
CA GLY A 246 0.47 5.22 -13.43
C GLY A 246 0.53 3.70 -13.21
N LEU A 247 0.09 3.18 -12.06
CA LEU A 247 0.08 1.73 -11.82
C LEU A 247 -0.96 1.04 -12.71
N PRO A 248 -0.64 -0.16 -13.22
CA PRO A 248 -1.62 -1.07 -13.84
C PRO A 248 -2.43 -1.74 -12.72
N ILE A 249 -3.01 -0.95 -11.82
CA ILE A 249 -3.85 -1.41 -10.72
C ILE A 249 -5.16 -0.64 -10.78
N PRO A 250 -6.33 -1.28 -10.54
CA PRO A 250 -7.59 -0.56 -10.48
C PRO A 250 -7.52 0.54 -9.43
N PRO A 251 -8.05 1.74 -9.70
CA PRO A 251 -8.03 2.86 -8.77
C PRO A 251 -8.75 2.59 -7.44
N GLU A 252 -9.49 1.49 -7.37
CA GLU A 252 -10.25 1.05 -6.19
C GLU A 252 -9.37 0.50 -5.06
N GLN A 253 -8.08 0.25 -5.31
CA GLN A 253 -7.20 -0.25 -4.25
C GLN A 253 -6.91 0.82 -3.20
N THR A 254 -7.58 0.68 -2.06
CA THR A 254 -7.67 1.69 -1.00
C THR A 254 -6.36 2.07 -0.35
N TYR A 255 -5.36 1.19 -0.38
CA TYR A 255 -4.19 1.35 0.48
C TYR A 255 -3.11 2.29 -0.05
N TYR A 256 -3.10 2.58 -1.35
CA TYR A 256 -2.10 3.48 -1.90
C TYR A 256 -2.28 4.93 -1.47
N VAL A 257 -3.45 5.32 -0.97
CA VAL A 257 -3.73 6.72 -0.59
C VAL A 257 -3.25 7.08 0.81
N PHE A 258 -3.02 6.09 1.68
CA PHE A 258 -2.71 6.35 3.09
C PHE A 258 -1.53 7.29 3.35
N PRO A 259 -0.44 7.24 2.55
CA PRO A 259 0.68 8.15 2.75
C PRO A 259 0.37 9.62 2.47
N LEU A 260 -0.76 9.88 1.83
CA LEU A 260 -1.26 11.22 1.53
C LEU A 260 -2.33 11.70 2.52
N MET A 261 -2.77 10.89 3.49
CA MET A 261 -3.84 11.28 4.41
C MET A 261 -3.49 12.51 5.25
N ILE A 262 -2.26 12.61 5.75
CA ILE A 262 -1.81 13.78 6.52
C ILE A 262 -1.74 15.04 5.66
N PRO A 263 -1.08 15.04 4.48
CA PRO A 263 -1.17 16.16 3.54
C PRO A 263 -2.61 16.53 3.15
N ALA A 264 -3.47 15.53 2.89
CA ALA A 264 -4.86 15.75 2.51
C ALA A 264 -5.66 16.45 3.61
N ALA A 265 -5.54 15.96 4.85
CA ALA A 265 -6.16 16.56 6.02
C ALA A 265 -5.65 17.99 6.27
N PHE A 266 -4.35 18.23 6.07
CA PHE A 266 -3.77 19.57 6.15
C PHE A 266 -4.37 20.53 5.10
N TYR A 267 -4.48 20.09 3.85
CA TYR A 267 -5.06 20.90 2.78
C TYR A 267 -6.56 21.14 2.99
N LEU A 268 -7.31 20.13 3.44
CA LEU A 268 -8.72 20.27 3.83
C LEU A 268 -8.89 21.38 4.88
N VAL A 269 -8.14 21.31 5.97
CA VAL A 269 -8.19 22.34 7.04
C VAL A 269 -7.81 23.71 6.49
N THR A 270 -6.78 23.80 5.65
CA THR A 270 -6.35 25.06 5.02
C THR A 270 -7.46 25.68 4.18
N ALA A 271 -8.14 24.88 3.36
CA ALA A 271 -9.27 25.33 2.55
C ALA A 271 -10.45 25.78 3.40
N LEU A 272 -10.80 25.03 4.45
CA LEU A 272 -11.87 25.39 5.37
C LEU A 272 -11.60 26.73 6.05
N TYR A 273 -10.37 26.98 6.52
CA TYR A 273 -10.01 28.29 7.08
C TYR A 273 -10.07 29.42 6.06
N ALA A 274 -9.66 29.16 4.82
CA ALA A 274 -9.74 30.16 3.76
C ALA A 274 -11.20 30.50 3.42
N ALA A 275 -12.08 29.50 3.32
CA ALA A 275 -13.52 29.67 3.11
C ALA A 275 -14.17 30.39 4.30
N GLY A 276 -13.90 29.94 5.52
CA GLY A 276 -14.43 30.53 6.75
C GLY A 276 -14.11 32.02 6.91
N ARG A 277 -12.89 32.43 6.58
CA ARG A 277 -12.51 33.85 6.58
C ARG A 277 -13.29 34.68 5.57
N ARG A 278 -13.60 34.12 4.38
CA ARG A 278 -14.39 34.83 3.35
C ARG A 278 -15.83 35.08 3.78
N VAL A 279 -16.39 34.21 4.61
CA VAL A 279 -17.75 34.36 5.15
C VAL A 279 -17.76 35.02 6.54
N GLY A 280 -16.65 35.61 6.98
CA GLY A 280 -16.57 36.32 8.25
C GLY A 280 -16.63 35.45 9.51
N LEU A 281 -16.39 34.14 9.40
CA LEU A 281 -16.35 33.26 10.58
C LEU A 281 -15.10 33.53 11.42
N ALA A 282 -15.32 33.77 12.71
CA ALA A 282 -14.24 33.89 13.68
C ALA A 282 -13.35 32.64 13.70
N ARG A 283 -12.04 32.85 13.91
CA ARG A 283 -11.05 31.76 13.94
C ARG A 283 -11.41 30.65 14.94
N SER A 284 -11.98 31.00 16.09
CA SER A 284 -12.42 30.06 17.12
C SER A 284 -13.54 29.14 16.63
N ARG A 285 -14.52 29.66 15.88
CA ARG A 285 -15.59 28.87 15.27
C ARG A 285 -15.05 27.90 14.23
N MET A 286 -14.10 28.36 13.41
CA MET A 286 -13.43 27.47 12.44
C MET A 286 -12.61 26.38 13.12
N ALA A 287 -11.90 26.70 14.20
CA ALA A 287 -11.17 25.71 14.98
C ALA A 287 -12.11 24.65 15.58
N MET A 288 -13.29 25.07 16.05
CA MET A 288 -14.32 24.15 16.52
C MET A 288 -14.83 23.25 15.39
N VAL A 289 -15.18 23.79 14.22
CA VAL A 289 -15.63 22.99 13.07
C VAL A 289 -14.58 21.96 12.67
N VAL A 290 -13.33 22.39 12.52
CA VAL A 290 -12.19 21.52 12.18
C VAL A 290 -11.97 20.44 13.24
N MET A 291 -12.04 20.79 14.52
CA MET A 291 -11.92 19.83 15.62
C MET A 291 -13.06 18.81 15.62
N LEU A 292 -14.31 19.24 15.40
CA LEU A 292 -15.46 18.33 15.29
C LEU A 292 -15.29 17.36 14.11
N THR A 293 -14.77 17.84 12.96
CA THR A 293 -14.44 16.98 11.82
C THR A 293 -13.37 15.93 12.20
N GLY A 294 -12.34 16.33 12.95
CA GLY A 294 -11.32 15.41 13.47
C GLY A 294 -11.87 14.39 14.47
N LEU A 295 -12.70 14.83 15.42
CA LEU A 295 -13.34 13.96 16.41
C LEU A 295 -14.29 12.96 15.74
N TYR A 296 -15.00 13.37 14.69
CA TYR A 296 -15.80 12.47 13.87
C TYR A 296 -14.93 11.34 13.30
N ALA A 297 -13.82 11.67 12.62
CA ALA A 297 -12.92 10.67 12.06
C ALA A 297 -12.41 9.69 13.15
N LEU A 298 -11.97 10.20 14.29
CA LEU A 298 -11.53 9.38 15.42
C LEU A 298 -12.65 8.46 15.95
N GLY A 299 -13.88 8.99 16.07
CA GLY A 299 -15.05 8.22 16.50
C GLY A 299 -15.36 7.06 15.54
N THR A 300 -15.29 7.31 14.23
CA THR A 300 -15.51 6.26 13.21
C THR A 300 -14.45 5.16 13.27
N ALA A 301 -13.17 5.54 13.45
CA ALA A 301 -12.07 4.61 13.65
C ALA A 301 -12.23 3.76 14.90
N THR A 302 -12.62 4.39 16.02
CA THR A 302 -12.85 3.71 17.29
C THR A 302 -14.01 2.71 17.17
N ALA A 303 -15.11 3.11 16.52
CA ALA A 303 -16.25 2.23 16.27
C ALA A 303 -15.86 1.03 15.38
N ALA A 304 -15.09 1.26 14.30
CA ALA A 304 -14.60 0.18 13.44
C ALA A 304 -13.68 -0.79 14.22
N GLY A 305 -12.80 -0.25 15.06
CA GLY A 305 -11.95 -1.05 15.95
C GLY A 305 -12.76 -1.89 16.94
N ALA A 306 -13.81 -1.32 17.54
CA ALA A 306 -14.72 -2.03 18.44
C ALA A 306 -15.47 -3.17 17.71
N ILE A 307 -15.98 -2.92 16.51
CA ILE A 307 -16.61 -3.95 15.67
C ILE A 307 -15.62 -5.07 15.34
N HIS A 308 -14.37 -4.73 14.96
CA HIS A 308 -13.35 -5.73 14.71
C HIS A 308 -13.04 -6.57 15.96
N LEU A 309 -12.91 -5.92 17.12
CA LEU A 309 -12.70 -6.57 18.41
C LEU A 309 -13.83 -7.53 18.77
N MET A 310 -15.09 -7.12 18.56
CA MET A 310 -16.28 -7.95 18.79
C MET A 310 -16.32 -9.15 17.84
N LYS A 311 -16.00 -8.94 16.56
CA LYS A 311 -15.90 -10.04 15.58
C LYS A 311 -14.79 -11.02 15.97
N GLU A 312 -13.66 -10.52 16.46
CA GLU A 312 -12.50 -11.35 16.77
C GLU A 312 -12.57 -12.03 18.14
N SER A 313 -13.33 -11.50 19.10
CA SER A 313 -13.39 -12.01 20.49
C SER A 313 -13.81 -13.47 20.54
N GLY A 314 -14.86 -13.85 19.81
CA GLY A 314 -15.36 -15.22 19.71
C GLY A 314 -14.37 -16.20 19.08
N ARG A 315 -13.29 -15.71 18.44
CA ARG A 315 -12.29 -16.51 17.71
C ARG A 315 -10.95 -16.55 18.42
N ARG A 316 -10.80 -15.91 19.57
CA ARG A 316 -9.53 -15.84 20.32
C ARG A 316 -9.04 -17.18 20.83
N HIS A 317 -9.95 -18.12 21.06
CA HIS A 317 -9.62 -19.49 21.47
C HIS A 317 -8.94 -20.28 20.35
N LEU A 318 -9.14 -19.89 19.08
CA LEU A 318 -8.48 -20.49 17.93
C LEU A 318 -7.06 -19.92 17.80
N GLY A 319 -6.14 -20.77 17.35
CA GLY A 319 -4.78 -20.34 17.01
C GLY A 319 -4.79 -19.18 15.98
N PRO A 320 -3.73 -18.35 15.93
CA PRO A 320 -3.67 -17.24 14.97
C PRO A 320 -3.73 -17.70 13.51
N TRP A 321 -3.39 -18.95 13.25
CA TRP A 321 -3.30 -19.59 11.92
C TRP A 321 -4.27 -20.74 11.73
N ASP A 322 -5.18 -20.96 12.68
CA ASP A 322 -6.15 -22.02 12.56
C ASP A 322 -7.07 -21.73 11.35
N PRO A 323 -7.17 -22.64 10.36
CA PRO A 323 -8.11 -22.49 9.25
C PRO A 323 -9.55 -22.21 9.71
N ALA A 324 -9.99 -22.78 10.85
CA ALA A 324 -11.31 -22.54 11.41
C ALA A 324 -11.52 -21.06 11.79
N ARG A 325 -10.46 -20.35 12.19
CA ARG A 325 -10.52 -18.92 12.52
C ARG A 325 -10.99 -18.12 11.31
N TYR A 326 -10.42 -18.39 10.14
CA TYR A 326 -10.78 -17.72 8.89
C TYR A 326 -12.14 -18.19 8.37
N ALA A 327 -12.44 -19.49 8.42
CA ALA A 327 -13.72 -20.01 7.97
C ALA A 327 -14.91 -19.42 8.76
N SER A 328 -14.73 -19.11 10.04
CA SER A 328 -15.76 -18.53 10.91
C SER A 328 -16.16 -17.09 10.57
N TYR A 329 -15.51 -16.44 9.60
CA TYR A 329 -15.99 -15.16 9.05
C TYR A 329 -17.22 -15.33 8.15
N GLY A 330 -17.46 -16.54 7.63
CA GLY A 330 -18.66 -16.88 6.86
C GLY A 330 -18.66 -16.38 5.41
N ASP A 331 -17.74 -15.50 5.01
CA ASP A 331 -17.67 -15.01 3.62
C ASP A 331 -16.82 -15.93 2.71
N PRO A 332 -17.14 -16.01 1.40
CA PRO A 332 -16.44 -16.91 0.46
C PRO A 332 -14.93 -16.67 0.35
N TYR A 333 -14.49 -15.41 0.46
CA TYR A 333 -13.06 -15.07 0.37
C TYR A 333 -12.30 -15.62 1.57
N MET A 334 -12.83 -15.45 2.79
CA MET A 334 -12.21 -15.98 4.00
C MET A 334 -12.29 -17.51 4.07
N GLN A 335 -13.31 -18.12 3.47
CA GLN A 335 -13.35 -19.58 3.30
C GLN A 335 -12.22 -20.06 2.36
N ALA A 336 -12.01 -19.42 1.21
CA ALA A 336 -10.87 -19.75 0.35
C ALA A 336 -9.53 -19.49 1.05
N TRP A 337 -9.43 -18.41 1.84
CA TRP A 337 -8.26 -18.13 2.67
C TRP A 337 -8.00 -19.24 3.69
N ALA A 338 -9.04 -19.74 4.37
CA ALA A 338 -8.93 -20.86 5.30
C ALA A 338 -8.32 -22.10 4.63
N ARG A 339 -8.77 -22.43 3.43
CA ARG A 339 -8.31 -23.59 2.64
C ARG A 339 -6.87 -23.42 2.17
N TYR A 340 -6.50 -22.21 1.78
CA TYR A 340 -5.12 -21.88 1.47
C TYR A 340 -4.19 -22.07 2.69
N VAL A 341 -4.61 -21.60 3.87
CA VAL A 341 -3.86 -21.78 5.12
C VAL A 341 -3.73 -23.27 5.49
N GLU A 342 -4.83 -24.02 5.39
CA GLU A 342 -4.89 -25.46 5.61
C GLU A 342 -3.90 -26.21 4.71
N ALA A 343 -3.88 -25.92 3.40
CA ALA A 343 -2.93 -26.49 2.45
C ALA A 343 -1.47 -26.14 2.80
N CYS A 344 -1.20 -24.90 3.20
CA CYS A 344 0.16 -24.50 3.60
C CYS A 344 0.62 -25.20 4.88
N LEU A 345 -0.26 -25.36 5.87
CA LEU A 345 0.04 -26.11 7.10
C LEU A 345 0.30 -27.58 6.77
N TRP A 346 -0.49 -28.19 5.89
CA TRP A 346 -0.27 -29.55 5.41
C TRP A 346 1.12 -29.68 4.76
N ILE A 347 1.52 -28.75 3.88
CA ILE A 347 2.86 -28.76 3.27
C ILE A 347 3.93 -28.66 4.35
N GLY A 348 3.77 -27.79 5.35
CA GLY A 348 4.74 -27.64 6.45
C GLY A 348 5.00 -28.96 7.19
N SER A 349 3.95 -29.74 7.44
CA SER A 349 4.03 -31.02 8.14
C SER A 349 4.45 -32.20 7.24
N ASN A 350 4.21 -32.14 5.92
CA ASN A 350 4.37 -33.28 5.00
C ASN A 350 5.47 -33.07 3.94
N SER A 351 6.32 -32.05 4.09
CA SER A 351 7.41 -31.77 3.15
C SER A 351 8.76 -31.62 3.85
N PRO A 352 9.88 -31.94 3.16
CA PRO A 352 11.22 -31.71 3.72
C PRO A 352 11.51 -30.22 3.92
N PRO A 353 12.38 -29.81 4.87
CA PRO A 353 12.69 -28.41 5.16
C PRO A 353 13.15 -27.57 3.96
N GLY A 354 13.84 -28.20 3.01
CA GLY A 354 14.32 -27.57 1.78
C GLY A 354 13.29 -27.43 0.65
N ALA A 355 12.06 -27.89 0.85
CA ALA A 355 11.01 -27.81 -0.16
C ALA A 355 10.67 -26.36 -0.52
N LEU A 356 10.23 -26.17 -1.76
CA LEU A 356 9.78 -24.89 -2.29
C LEU A 356 8.27 -24.95 -2.57
N ILE A 357 7.55 -23.89 -2.24
CA ILE A 357 6.12 -23.72 -2.55
C ILE A 357 5.97 -22.68 -3.66
N ALA A 358 5.59 -23.14 -4.86
CA ALA A 358 5.15 -22.29 -5.95
C ALA A 358 3.67 -21.92 -5.77
N CYS A 359 3.38 -20.65 -5.47
CA CYS A 359 2.01 -20.18 -5.26
C CYS A 359 1.89 -18.67 -5.52
N ARG A 360 0.66 -18.13 -5.53
CA ARG A 360 0.45 -16.70 -5.78
C ARG A 360 0.81 -15.79 -4.59
N LYS A 361 0.89 -16.35 -3.38
CA LYS A 361 1.17 -15.63 -2.12
C LYS A 361 2.35 -16.26 -1.35
N PRO A 362 3.56 -16.29 -1.93
CA PRO A 362 4.71 -17.03 -1.38
C PRO A 362 5.14 -16.60 0.03
N GLN A 363 4.96 -15.32 0.38
CA GLN A 363 5.28 -14.82 1.71
C GLN A 363 4.33 -15.40 2.76
N HIS A 364 3.04 -15.54 2.43
CA HIS A 364 2.06 -16.15 3.32
C HIS A 364 2.30 -17.66 3.45
N ALA A 365 2.56 -18.34 2.33
CA ALA A 365 2.97 -19.75 2.37
C ALA A 365 4.17 -19.98 3.29
N TYR A 366 5.21 -19.12 3.22
CA TYR A 366 6.36 -19.21 4.13
C TYR A 366 5.99 -19.04 5.60
N VAL A 367 5.13 -18.06 5.91
CA VAL A 367 4.69 -17.82 7.29
C VAL A 367 3.92 -18.99 7.87
N PHE A 368 3.09 -19.68 7.07
CA PHE A 368 2.27 -20.81 7.54
C PHE A 368 3.02 -22.13 7.54
N SER A 369 3.79 -22.43 6.48
CA SER A 369 4.44 -23.73 6.29
C SER A 369 5.88 -23.80 6.79
N GLY A 370 6.54 -22.65 7.00
CA GLY A 370 7.99 -22.57 7.21
C GLY A 370 8.82 -22.96 5.98
N ARG A 371 8.22 -23.09 4.79
CA ARG A 371 8.91 -23.44 3.54
C ARG A 371 9.03 -22.24 2.62
N LYS A 372 10.14 -22.13 1.90
CA LYS A 372 10.38 -20.99 0.99
C LYS A 372 9.29 -20.95 -0.07
N GLY A 373 8.65 -19.81 -0.23
CA GLY A 373 7.70 -19.57 -1.30
C GLY A 373 8.38 -18.97 -2.54
N TRP A 374 7.83 -19.25 -3.71
CA TRP A 374 8.14 -18.57 -4.96
C TRP A 374 6.86 -18.20 -5.70
N ARG A 375 6.88 -17.04 -6.36
CA ARG A 375 5.74 -16.50 -7.11
C ARG A 375 5.81 -17.00 -8.55
N TYR A 376 4.88 -17.86 -8.95
CA TYR A 376 4.96 -18.56 -10.24
C TYR A 376 4.73 -17.67 -11.46
N ASP A 377 4.10 -16.52 -11.26
CA ASP A 377 3.75 -15.51 -12.26
C ASP A 377 4.93 -14.57 -12.59
N ILE A 378 6.11 -14.80 -12.00
CA ILE A 378 7.32 -14.02 -12.29
C ILE A 378 8.50 -14.96 -12.59
N PRO A 379 8.46 -15.73 -13.70
CA PRO A 379 9.51 -16.69 -14.07
C PRO A 379 10.90 -16.07 -14.26
N ARG A 380 10.95 -14.78 -14.63
CA ARG A 380 12.20 -14.03 -14.76
C ARG A 380 13.01 -13.97 -13.46
N GLN A 381 12.38 -14.07 -12.28
CA GLN A 381 13.09 -14.08 -10.99
C GLN A 381 14.09 -15.25 -10.83
N VAL A 382 13.92 -16.31 -11.62
CA VAL A 382 14.85 -17.45 -11.65
C VAL A 382 15.54 -17.60 -13.00
N GLY A 383 15.49 -16.56 -13.84
CA GLY A 383 16.08 -16.54 -15.17
C GLY A 383 15.40 -17.52 -16.12
N SER A 384 14.07 -17.58 -16.09
CA SER A 384 13.28 -18.41 -17.00
C SER A 384 12.26 -17.54 -17.76
N PRO A 385 12.01 -17.81 -19.06
CA PRO A 385 11.01 -17.12 -19.86
C PRO A 385 9.58 -17.54 -19.52
N THR A 386 9.39 -18.76 -19.01
CA THR A 386 8.07 -19.32 -18.70
C THR A 386 7.98 -19.82 -17.25
N PRO A 387 6.78 -19.78 -16.62
CA PRO A 387 6.54 -20.38 -15.30
C PRO A 387 6.96 -21.86 -15.24
N TRP A 388 6.76 -22.56 -16.34
CA TRP A 388 7.13 -23.95 -16.51
C TRP A 388 8.63 -24.20 -16.39
N GLU A 389 9.44 -23.52 -17.19
CA GLU A 389 10.90 -23.68 -17.16
C GLU A 389 11.45 -23.31 -15.79
N ALA A 390 10.84 -22.32 -15.13
CA ALA A 390 11.17 -21.96 -13.75
C ALA A 390 10.87 -23.12 -12.79
N ILE A 391 9.68 -23.73 -12.87
CA ILE A 391 9.29 -24.88 -12.04
C ILE A 391 10.23 -26.06 -12.27
N GLY A 392 10.49 -26.44 -13.53
CA GLY A 392 11.41 -27.53 -13.88
C GLY A 392 12.83 -27.28 -13.35
N LYS A 393 13.37 -26.08 -13.60
CA LYS A 393 14.70 -25.67 -13.09
C LYS A 393 14.81 -25.76 -11.57
N MET A 394 13.75 -25.41 -10.85
CA MET A 394 13.72 -25.51 -9.39
C MET A 394 13.51 -26.94 -8.90
N ALA A 395 12.68 -27.74 -9.60
CA ALA A 395 12.42 -29.14 -9.31
C ALA A 395 13.68 -30.01 -9.43
N ARG A 396 14.64 -29.63 -10.30
CA ARG A 396 15.97 -30.26 -10.40
C ARG A 396 16.82 -30.14 -9.13
N ARG A 397 16.56 -29.13 -8.28
CA ARG A 397 17.41 -28.82 -7.12
C ARG A 397 16.77 -29.18 -5.78
N ARG A 398 15.43 -29.29 -5.74
CA ARG A 398 14.65 -29.49 -4.53
C ARG A 398 13.23 -29.89 -4.87
N ARG A 399 12.52 -30.47 -3.90
CA ARG A 399 11.10 -30.79 -4.04
C ARG A 399 10.29 -29.50 -4.18
N VAL A 400 9.44 -29.43 -5.21
CA VAL A 400 8.55 -28.30 -5.48
C VAL A 400 7.09 -28.72 -5.33
N TYR A 401 6.35 -27.97 -4.53
CA TYR A 401 4.91 -28.08 -4.39
C TYR A 401 4.25 -26.87 -5.06
N LEU A 402 3.22 -27.10 -5.88
CA LEU A 402 2.41 -26.06 -6.48
C LEU A 402 1.09 -25.99 -5.73
N VAL A 403 0.67 -24.80 -5.32
CA VAL A 403 -0.63 -24.59 -4.68
C VAL A 403 -1.59 -24.00 -5.70
N GLU A 404 -2.63 -24.76 -6.02
CA GLU A 404 -3.81 -24.34 -6.78
C GLU A 404 -4.87 -23.92 -5.76
N ASP A 405 -5.07 -22.61 -5.57
CA ASP A 405 -5.90 -22.10 -4.49
C ASP A 405 -7.29 -21.66 -4.92
N ALA A 406 -8.21 -21.66 -3.96
CA ALA A 406 -9.63 -21.59 -4.25
C ALA A 406 -10.22 -20.17 -4.30
N PHE A 407 -9.39 -19.11 -4.30
CA PHE A 407 -9.96 -17.77 -4.29
C PHE A 407 -10.61 -17.46 -5.62
N HIS A 408 -11.86 -17.01 -5.57
CA HIS A 408 -12.64 -16.62 -6.73
C HIS A 408 -11.89 -15.62 -7.62
N LEU A 409 -11.95 -15.90 -8.91
CA LEU A 409 -11.40 -15.08 -9.96
C LEU A 409 -12.39 -13.94 -10.21
N GLY A 410 -12.30 -12.86 -9.44
CA GLY A 410 -12.96 -11.62 -9.82
C GLY A 410 -12.43 -11.21 -11.19
N GLY A 411 -13.30 -10.91 -12.15
CA GLY A 411 -12.97 -10.61 -13.55
C GLY A 411 -12.10 -9.37 -13.79
N ASP A 412 -11.48 -8.83 -12.75
CA ASP A 412 -10.48 -7.78 -12.87
C ASP A 412 -9.19 -8.38 -13.42
N THR A 413 -8.85 -7.94 -14.62
CA THR A 413 -7.64 -8.30 -15.38
C THR A 413 -6.33 -8.00 -14.63
N LEU A 414 -6.41 -7.15 -13.60
CA LEU A 414 -5.26 -6.71 -12.81
C LEU A 414 -5.14 -7.42 -11.46
N SER A 415 -6.02 -8.38 -11.18
CA SER A 415 -6.02 -9.11 -9.92
C SER A 415 -5.10 -10.33 -9.98
N TYR A 416 -4.70 -10.82 -8.80
CA TYR A 416 -4.00 -12.11 -8.67
C TYR A 416 -4.73 -13.28 -9.35
N ALA A 417 -6.01 -13.10 -9.71
CA ALA A 417 -6.81 -14.04 -10.49
C ALA A 417 -6.33 -14.17 -11.94
N GLU A 418 -5.99 -13.06 -12.62
CA GLU A 418 -5.53 -13.14 -14.00
C GLU A 418 -4.24 -13.95 -14.08
N ASN A 419 -3.29 -13.69 -13.17
CA ASN A 419 -2.05 -14.46 -13.10
C ASN A 419 -2.30 -15.97 -12.86
N TYR A 420 -3.35 -16.32 -12.13
CA TYR A 420 -3.77 -17.72 -12.03
C TYR A 420 -4.28 -18.24 -13.38
N CYS A 421 -5.21 -17.53 -14.04
CA CYS A 421 -5.80 -17.95 -15.31
C CYS A 421 -4.81 -17.99 -16.48
N THR A 422 -3.88 -17.04 -16.56
CA THR A 422 -2.98 -16.86 -17.70
C THR A 422 -1.66 -17.60 -17.51
N ALA A 423 -1.20 -17.76 -16.27
CA ALA A 423 0.07 -18.44 -15.97
C ALA A 423 -0.12 -19.83 -15.36
N MET A 424 -0.91 -19.97 -14.29
CA MET A 424 -1.00 -21.24 -13.54
C MET A 424 -1.92 -22.25 -14.21
N LEU A 425 -3.14 -21.88 -14.59
CA LEU A 425 -4.12 -22.82 -15.13
C LEU A 425 -3.63 -23.53 -16.41
N PRO A 426 -3.05 -22.84 -17.41
CA PRO A 426 -2.49 -23.51 -18.59
C PRO A 426 -1.30 -24.40 -18.21
N THR A 427 -0.54 -24.01 -17.20
CA THR A 427 0.56 -24.81 -16.65
C THR A 427 0.03 -26.09 -16.01
N LEU A 428 -0.98 -26.03 -15.14
CA LEU A 428 -1.60 -27.21 -14.53
C LEU A 428 -2.21 -28.15 -15.57
N GLN A 429 -2.89 -27.60 -16.58
CA GLN A 429 -3.49 -28.39 -17.66
C GLN A 429 -2.43 -29.16 -18.46
N ARG A 430 -1.37 -28.47 -18.91
CA ARG A 430 -0.26 -29.08 -19.65
C ARG A 430 0.51 -30.12 -18.84
N LEU A 431 0.57 -29.95 -17.52
CA LEU A 431 1.38 -30.78 -16.62
C LEU A 431 0.59 -31.79 -15.81
N SER A 432 -0.70 -31.92 -16.08
CA SER A 432 -1.58 -32.84 -15.35
C SER A 432 -1.02 -34.27 -15.27
N GLY A 433 -0.35 -34.76 -16.33
CA GLY A 433 0.33 -36.07 -16.33
C GLY A 433 1.67 -36.14 -15.59
N SER A 434 2.28 -35.00 -15.24
CA SER A 434 3.57 -34.90 -14.53
C SER A 434 3.45 -34.36 -13.10
N LEU A 435 2.22 -34.08 -12.66
CA LEU A 435 1.91 -33.59 -11.32
C LEU A 435 1.15 -34.66 -10.55
N THR A 436 1.55 -34.90 -9.31
CA THR A 436 0.79 -35.76 -8.38
C THR A 436 0.02 -34.86 -7.42
N CYS A 437 -1.31 -34.99 -7.35
CA CYS A 437 -2.09 -34.33 -6.31
C CYS A 437 -1.81 -35.04 -4.98
N GLU A 438 -1.09 -34.40 -4.07
CA GLU A 438 -0.75 -35.00 -2.77
C GLU A 438 -1.79 -34.67 -1.70
N TYR A 439 -2.50 -33.55 -1.88
CA TYR A 439 -3.48 -33.08 -0.91
C TYR A 439 -4.52 -32.18 -1.57
N ALA A 440 -5.77 -32.30 -1.12
CA ALA A 440 -6.87 -31.43 -1.51
C ALA A 440 -7.72 -31.10 -0.28
N THR A 441 -8.03 -29.83 -0.08
CA THR A 441 -8.95 -29.41 0.99
C THR A 441 -10.40 -29.67 0.59
N ARG A 442 -11.32 -29.56 1.55
CA ARG A 442 -12.76 -29.44 1.28
C ARG A 442 -13.10 -28.16 0.48
N SER A 443 -14.34 -28.06 0.00
CA SER A 443 -14.84 -26.87 -0.71
C SER A 443 -14.70 -25.58 0.13
N PRO A 444 -14.34 -24.43 -0.47
CA PRO A 444 -13.82 -24.29 -1.84
C PRO A 444 -12.42 -24.94 -1.97
N VAL A 445 -12.22 -25.77 -2.99
CA VAL A 445 -11.08 -26.72 -3.03
C VAL A 445 -9.77 -26.00 -3.35
N THR A 446 -8.79 -26.14 -2.45
CA THR A 446 -7.37 -25.83 -2.70
C THR A 446 -6.61 -27.15 -2.85
N ARG A 447 -5.84 -27.29 -3.93
CA ARG A 447 -5.03 -28.49 -4.20
C ARG A 447 -3.54 -28.21 -4.07
N VAL A 448 -2.81 -29.22 -3.60
CA VAL A 448 -1.36 -29.23 -3.51
C VAL A 448 -0.84 -30.28 -4.48
N TRP A 449 -0.14 -29.81 -5.50
CA TRP A 449 0.46 -30.64 -6.52
C TRP A 449 1.95 -30.79 -6.26
N ARG A 450 2.51 -31.98 -6.42
CA ARG A 450 3.95 -32.22 -6.40
C ARG A 450 4.48 -32.34 -7.83
N ALA A 451 5.50 -31.56 -8.12
CA ALA A 451 6.29 -31.67 -9.36
C ALA A 451 6.99 -33.05 -9.41
N GLY A 452 6.67 -33.87 -10.42
CA GLY A 452 7.28 -35.19 -10.61
C GLY A 452 8.74 -35.14 -11.06
N PRO A 453 9.51 -36.24 -10.89
CA PRO A 453 10.92 -36.32 -11.32
C PRO A 453 11.11 -36.15 -12.83
N LEU A 454 10.08 -36.44 -13.64
CA LEU A 454 10.12 -36.29 -15.09
C LEU A 454 10.29 -34.82 -15.51
N LEU A 455 9.96 -33.86 -14.63
CA LEU A 455 10.22 -32.43 -14.84
C LEU A 455 11.69 -32.03 -14.70
N ALA A 456 12.51 -32.94 -14.17
CA ALA A 456 13.93 -32.72 -13.96
C ALA A 456 14.80 -33.13 -15.16
N ARG A 457 14.25 -33.91 -16.11
CA ARG A 457 14.86 -34.17 -17.42
C ARG A 457 14.58 -32.98 -18.34
#